data_AF-A0A7U4M1B0-F1
#
_entry.id   AF-A0A7U4M1B0-F1
#
_cell.length_a   1.000
_cell.length_b   1.000
_cell.length_c   1.000
_cell.angle_alpha   90.00
_cell.angle_beta   90.00
_cell.angle_gamma   90.00
#
_symmetry.space_group_name_H-M   'P 1'
#
loop_
_entity.id
_entity.type
_entity.pdbx_description
1 polymer ?
#
loop_
_entity_poly.entity_id
_entity_poly.type
_entity_poly.pdbx_seq_one_letter_code
_entity_poly.pdbx_strand_id
1 'polypeptide(L)'
;MLHIMKKIATKMLENEKKDALDCTVSDEVVDEWLDTIEERKKKMQEHHKTDTEQYDMLLGIENEVKEIKEIRKKKCQKKQDD
;
A
#
# COMPACT_ATOMS: atom_id res chain seq x y z
N MET A 1 -19.55 -4.80 -5.79
CA MET A 1 -18.89 -3.73 -5.00
C MET A 1 -17.44 -4.09 -4.65
N LEU A 2 -17.15 -5.30 -4.12
CA LEU A 2 -15.79 -5.83 -3.88
C LEU A 2 -14.86 -5.80 -5.12
N HIS A 3 -15.36 -6.20 -6.30
CA HIS A 3 -14.60 -6.11 -7.56
C HIS A 3 -14.19 -4.68 -7.95
N ILE A 4 -14.96 -3.67 -7.54
CA ILE A 4 -14.66 -2.27 -7.83
C ILE A 4 -13.56 -1.78 -6.89
N MET A 5 -13.63 -2.13 -5.59
CA MET A 5 -12.52 -1.84 -4.68
C MET A 5 -11.23 -2.55 -5.10
N LYS A 6 -11.31 -3.82 -5.56
CA LYS A 6 -10.14 -4.55 -6.06
C LYS A 6 -9.58 -3.88 -7.30
N LYS A 7 -10.41 -3.49 -8.27
CA LYS A 7 -9.96 -2.71 -9.42
C LYS A 7 -9.43 -1.33 -9.06
N ILE A 8 -10.00 -0.63 -8.08
CA ILE A 8 -9.51 0.67 -7.63
C ILE A 8 -8.18 0.51 -6.90
N ALA A 9 -8.05 -0.46 -5.99
CA ALA A 9 -6.80 -0.76 -5.29
C ALA A 9 -5.71 -1.23 -6.25
N THR A 10 -6.01 -2.12 -7.20
CA THR A 10 -5.06 -2.56 -8.21
C THR A 10 -4.68 -1.42 -9.16
N LYS A 11 -5.63 -0.56 -9.56
CA LYS A 11 -5.35 0.57 -10.46
C LYS A 11 -4.68 1.74 -9.75
N MET A 12 -4.98 1.96 -8.47
CA MET A 12 -4.18 2.81 -7.58
C MET A 12 -2.80 2.20 -7.47
N LEU A 13 -2.62 0.95 -7.06
CA LEU A 13 -1.31 0.29 -7.00
C LEU A 13 -0.54 0.26 -8.32
N GLU A 14 -1.17 0.20 -9.49
CA GLU A 14 -0.48 0.29 -10.79
C GLU A 14 -0.03 1.72 -11.12
N ASN A 15 -0.87 2.72 -10.86
CA ASN A 15 -0.51 4.13 -11.02
C ASN A 15 0.47 4.57 -9.93
N GLU A 16 0.15 4.28 -8.68
CA GLU A 16 0.99 4.45 -7.50
C GLU A 16 2.25 3.61 -7.56
N LYS A 17 2.35 2.46 -8.24
CA LYS A 17 3.67 1.85 -8.50
C LYS A 17 4.51 2.73 -9.41
N LYS A 18 3.92 3.38 -10.42
CA LYS A 18 4.67 4.33 -11.27
C LYS A 18 5.01 5.61 -10.51
N ASP A 19 4.06 6.20 -9.79
CA ASP A 19 4.25 7.42 -8.99
C ASP A 19 5.13 7.16 -7.74
N ALA A 20 5.05 6.00 -7.13
CA ALA A 20 5.88 5.64 -5.98
C ALA A 20 7.25 5.11 -6.42
N LEU A 21 7.44 4.67 -7.67
CA LEU A 21 8.79 4.58 -8.26
C LEU A 21 9.37 5.97 -8.56
N ASP A 22 8.53 7.00 -8.56
CA ASP A 22 8.93 8.38 -8.69
C ASP A 22 9.38 8.94 -7.33
N CYS A 23 10.63 9.36 -7.26
CA CYS A 23 11.23 9.88 -6.03
C CYS A 23 10.76 11.29 -5.67
N THR A 24 9.86 11.88 -6.47
CA THR A 24 9.23 13.18 -6.16
C THR A 24 8.05 13.05 -5.20
N VAL A 25 7.45 11.86 -5.10
CA VAL A 25 6.47 11.56 -4.04
C VAL A 25 7.20 11.46 -2.70
N SER A 26 6.66 12.01 -1.61
CA SER A 26 7.26 11.90 -0.27
C SER A 26 7.08 10.49 0.28
N ASP A 27 8.06 9.98 1.03
CA ASP A 27 7.93 8.71 1.74
C ASP A 27 6.79 8.73 2.78
N GLU A 28 6.42 9.92 3.28
CA GLU A 28 5.27 10.14 4.16
C GLU A 28 3.94 9.67 3.54
N VAL A 29 3.80 9.78 2.22
CA VAL A 29 2.58 9.33 1.51
C VAL A 29 2.46 7.82 1.55
N VAL A 30 3.58 7.11 1.39
CA VAL A 30 3.63 5.64 1.45
C VAL A 30 3.39 5.15 2.89
N ASP A 31 3.88 5.90 3.88
CA ASP A 31 3.61 5.63 5.28
C ASP A 31 2.12 5.84 5.63
N GLU A 32 1.49 6.92 5.14
CA GLU A 32 0.05 7.16 5.34
C GLU A 32 -0.83 6.04 4.77
N TRP A 33 -0.44 5.45 3.63
CA TRP A 33 -1.15 4.30 3.07
C TRP A 33 -1.03 3.08 3.97
N LEU A 34 0.15 2.81 4.53
CA LEU A 34 0.35 1.71 5.48
C LEU A 34 -0.50 1.90 6.74
N ASP A 35 -0.49 3.10 7.31
CA ASP A 35 -1.29 3.43 8.50
C ASP A 35 -2.79 3.24 8.23
N THR A 36 -3.27 3.69 7.07
CA THR A 36 -4.67 3.53 6.67
C THR A 36 -5.07 2.06 6.53
N ILE A 37 -4.20 1.23 5.94
CA ILE A 37 -4.43 -0.21 5.80
C ILE A 37 -4.41 -0.90 7.17
N GLU A 38 -3.46 -0.54 8.04
CA GLU A 38 -3.33 -1.10 9.38
C GLU A 38 -4.55 -0.76 10.25
N GLU A 39 -5.01 0.50 10.25
CA GLU A 39 -6.21 0.91 10.99
C GLU A 39 -7.44 0.10 10.54
N ARG A 40 -7.57 -0.11 9.23
CA ARG A 40 -8.70 -0.84 8.65
C ARG A 40 -8.64 -2.33 8.98
N LYS A 41 -7.45 -2.94 8.96
CA LYS A 41 -7.23 -4.32 9.44
C LYS A 41 -7.55 -4.45 10.93
N LYS A 42 -7.12 -3.50 11.75
CA LYS A 42 -7.38 -3.50 13.20
C LYS A 42 -8.88 -3.46 13.49
N LYS A 43 -9.62 -2.57 12.84
CA LYS A 43 -11.10 -2.52 12.92
C LYS A 43 -11.72 -3.86 12.52
N MET A 44 -11.21 -4.51 11.46
CA MET A 44 -11.72 -5.82 11.06
C MET A 44 -11.38 -6.93 12.07
N GLN A 45 -10.20 -6.89 12.69
CA GLN A 45 -9.83 -7.80 13.77
C GLN A 45 -10.71 -7.63 15.01
N GLU A 46 -10.98 -6.39 15.41
CA GLU A 46 -11.89 -6.07 16.53
C GLU A 46 -13.32 -6.57 16.29
N HIS A 47 -13.74 -6.66 15.03
CA HIS A 47 -15.03 -7.21 14.63
C HIS A 47 -14.99 -8.70 14.27
N HIS A 48 -13.88 -9.42 14.51
CA HIS A 48 -13.67 -10.82 14.14
C HIS A 48 -13.88 -11.12 12.64
N LYS A 49 -13.63 -10.14 11.77
CA LYS A 49 -13.76 -10.25 10.30
C LYS A 49 -12.44 -10.61 9.62
N THR A 50 -11.58 -11.37 10.29
CA THR A 50 -10.27 -11.77 9.75
C THR A 50 -10.37 -12.85 8.68
N ASP A 51 -11.42 -13.66 8.69
CA ASP A 51 -11.65 -14.75 7.72
C ASP A 51 -12.52 -14.28 6.54
N THR A 52 -12.26 -13.07 6.03
CA THR A 52 -13.05 -12.49 4.94
C THR A 52 -12.18 -12.16 3.75
N GLU A 53 -12.72 -12.28 2.54
CA GLU A 53 -12.02 -11.87 1.31
C GLU A 53 -11.56 -10.40 1.36
N GLN A 54 -12.25 -9.55 2.12
CA GLN A 54 -11.81 -8.17 2.36
C GLN A 54 -10.53 -8.10 3.19
N TYR A 55 -10.40 -8.95 4.21
CA TYR A 55 -9.21 -8.98 5.06
C TYR A 55 -8.01 -9.53 4.28
N ASP A 56 -8.21 -10.61 3.52
CA ASP A 56 -7.18 -11.15 2.62
C ASP A 56 -6.74 -10.15 1.56
N MET A 57 -7.69 -9.39 1.00
CA MET A 57 -7.38 -8.32 0.07
C MET A 57 -6.56 -7.20 0.73
N LEU A 58 -6.88 -6.79 1.96
CA LEU A 58 -6.09 -5.81 2.71
C LEU A 58 -4.68 -6.30 2.99
N LEU A 59 -4.49 -7.59 3.32
CA LEU A 59 -3.18 -8.21 3.46
C LEU A 59 -2.38 -8.17 2.15
N GLY A 60 -3.05 -8.41 1.01
CA GLY A 60 -2.44 -8.29 -0.31
C GLY A 60 -1.94 -6.88 -0.61
N ILE A 61 -2.79 -5.87 -0.36
CA ILE A 61 -2.43 -4.46 -0.57
C ILE A 61 -1.28 -4.05 0.35
N GLU A 62 -1.31 -4.45 1.63
CA GLU A 62 -0.23 -4.18 2.58
C GLU A 62 1.13 -4.69 2.09
N ASN A 63 1.17 -5.92 1.56
CA ASN A 63 2.39 -6.48 1.01
C ASN A 63 2.90 -5.67 -0.20
N GLU A 64 2.01 -5.30 -1.12
CA GLU A 64 2.42 -4.50 -2.28
C GLU A 64 2.95 -3.12 -1.88
N VAL A 65 2.35 -2.45 -0.90
CA VAL A 65 2.84 -1.15 -0.39
C VAL A 65 4.20 -1.30 0.31
N LYS A 66 4.42 -2.40 1.06
CA LYS A 66 5.75 -2.70 1.65
C LYS A 66 6.81 -2.94 0.57
N GLU A 67 6.48 -3.66 -0.50
CA GLU A 67 7.39 -3.84 -1.64
C GLU A 67 7.73 -2.50 -2.30
N ILE A 68 6.75 -1.61 -2.48
CA ILE A 68 6.97 -0.26 -2.98
C ILE A 68 7.95 0.50 -2.09
N LYS A 69 7.75 0.49 -0.76
CA LYS A 69 8.65 1.15 0.21
C LYS A 69 10.08 0.63 0.12
N GLU A 70 10.26 -0.68 0.01
CA GLU A 70 11.59 -1.30 -0.16
C GLU A 70 12.25 -0.91 -1.50
N ILE A 71 11.49 -0.87 -2.59
CA ILE A 71 12.01 -0.43 -3.90
C ILE A 71 12.39 1.06 -3.85
N ARG A 72 11.58 1.91 -3.22
CA ARG A 72 11.85 3.34 -3.01
C ARG A 72 13.10 3.56 -2.20
N LYS A 73 13.26 2.86 -1.08
CA LYS A 73 14.47 2.91 -0.27
C LYS A 73 15.72 2.61 -1.10
N LYS A 74 15.66 1.61 -1.98
CA LYS A 74 16.77 1.24 -2.87
C LYS A 74 17.03 2.22 -4.02
N LYS A 75 15.98 2.83 -4.60
CA LYS A 75 16.08 3.73 -5.77
C LYS A 75 16.28 5.19 -5.41
N CYS A 76 15.55 5.68 -4.42
CA CYS A 76 15.44 7.11 -4.10
C CYS A 76 16.49 7.57 -3.07
N GLN A 77 16.90 6.71 -2.12
CA GLN A 77 18.06 7.04 -1.28
C GLN A 77 19.36 7.09 -2.09
N LYS A 78 19.46 6.31 -3.18
CA LYS A 78 20.61 6.31 -4.09
C LYS A 78 20.76 7.57 -4.93
N LYS A 79 19.73 8.42 -5.00
CA LYS A 79 19.73 9.69 -5.76
C LYS A 79 20.10 10.92 -4.91
N GLN A 80 20.24 10.78 -3.59
CA GLN A 80 20.64 11.89 -2.70
C GLN A 80 22.16 11.98 -2.48
N ASP A 81 22.94 11.03 -3.01
CA ASP A 81 24.40 10.93 -2.83
C ASP A 81 25.21 11.25 -4.11
N ASP A 82 24.58 11.78 -5.17
CA ASP A 82 25.25 12.19 -6.44
C ASP A 82 25.02 13.69 -6.72
#